data_AF-A0A8J7LXC8-F1
#
_entry.id   AF-A0A8J7LXC8-F1
#
_cell.length_a   1.000
_cell.length_b   1.000
_cell.length_c   1.000
_cell.angle_alpha   90.00
_cell.angle_beta   90.00
_cell.angle_gamma   90.00
#
_symmetry.space_group_name_H-M   'P 1'
#
loop_
_entity.id
_entity.type
_entity.pdbx_description
1 polymer ?
#
loop_
_entity_poly.entity_id
_entity_poly.type
_entity_poly.pdbx_seq_one_letter_code
_entity_poly.pdbx_strand_id
1 'polypeptide(L)'
;MENYNFKNNIMKRIILIWIFFVSICSSQAQKFDVDYSNPNITIEDMNAVLKSLKINVLKFGLYPPDSLKYKVCLFLEEYADKELMNEKVIWCTSSPYHSIKNGERIFKPFDGARFIITENDNDFLLNIRMGDFGIDDYKLEIDSIYSNKHASIPFKIENTTLQEGKNPLFLIGSFWESPSKNGDVLLRFCMEKELATDYSNQAFDMMPHYFIIGLNVTKQIEKED
;
A
#
# COMPACT_ATOMS: atom_id res chain seq x y z
N MET A 1 21.09 50.57 40.74
CA MET A 1 21.83 49.38 40.27
C MET A 1 21.03 48.10 40.59
N GLU A 2 19.74 48.06 40.24
CA GLU A 2 18.82 46.96 40.61
C GLU A 2 18.07 46.36 39.42
N ASN A 3 18.04 47.04 38.26
CA ASN A 3 17.27 46.60 37.09
C ASN A 3 17.93 45.49 36.25
N TYR A 4 19.20 45.17 36.47
CA TYR A 4 19.90 44.14 35.70
C TYR A 4 19.63 42.72 36.24
N ASN A 5 19.41 42.58 37.56
CA ASN A 5 19.17 41.28 38.21
C ASN A 5 17.74 40.75 37.98
N PHE A 6 16.76 41.64 37.79
CA PHE A 6 15.36 41.24 37.55
C PHE A 6 15.16 40.65 36.14
N LYS A 7 15.77 41.27 35.11
CA LYS A 7 15.72 40.79 33.72
C LYS A 7 16.37 39.41 33.55
N ASN A 8 17.46 39.15 34.26
CA ASN A 8 18.19 37.88 34.18
C ASN A 8 17.43 36.72 34.84
N ASN A 9 16.65 36.99 35.90
CA ASN A 9 15.80 35.99 36.54
C ASN A 9 14.52 35.67 35.76
N ILE A 10 13.96 36.64 35.02
CA ILE A 10 12.82 36.40 34.12
C ILE A 10 13.28 35.60 32.89
N MET A 11 14.42 35.94 32.29
CA MET A 11 14.94 35.23 31.13
C MET A 11 15.32 33.77 31.46
N LYS A 12 15.89 33.52 32.64
CA LYS A 12 16.14 32.16 33.15
C LYS A 12 14.85 31.37 33.44
N ARG A 13 13.78 32.02 33.92
CA ARG A 13 12.47 31.38 34.12
C ARG A 13 11.76 31.03 32.81
N ILE A 14 11.89 31.87 31.77
CA ILE A 14 11.31 31.60 30.44
C ILE A 14 12.03 30.41 29.78
N ILE A 15 13.35 30.31 29.88
CA ILE A 15 14.12 29.18 29.33
C ILE A 15 13.77 27.86 30.05
N LEU A 16 13.55 27.88 31.37
CA LEU A 16 13.13 26.70 32.13
C LEU A 16 11.71 26.21 31.77
N ILE A 17 10.80 27.12 31.43
CA ILE A 17 9.43 26.77 30.98
C ILE A 17 9.45 26.17 29.57
N TRP A 18 10.35 26.62 28.69
CA TRP A 18 10.53 26.03 27.36
C TRP A 18 11.15 24.62 27.41
N ILE A 19 12.09 24.37 28.34
CA ILE A 19 12.65 23.03 28.54
C ILE A 19 11.60 22.05 29.10
N PHE A 20 10.62 22.53 29.87
CA PHE A 20 9.51 21.69 30.35
C PHE A 20 8.46 21.39 29.27
N PHE A 21 8.25 22.28 28.29
CA PHE A 21 7.29 22.05 27.20
C PHE A 21 7.80 21.13 26.09
N VAL A 22 9.11 21.02 25.89
CA VAL A 22 9.69 20.06 24.92
C VAL A 22 9.61 18.61 25.45
N SER A 23 9.39 18.42 26.76
CA SER A 23 9.39 17.09 27.37
C SER A 23 8.01 16.40 27.45
N ILE A 24 6.94 17.00 26.90
CA ILE A 24 5.59 16.39 26.85
C ILE A 24 5.27 15.80 25.46
N CYS A 25 6.14 15.98 24.46
CA CYS A 25 6.14 15.11 23.29
C CYS A 25 6.87 13.80 23.61
N SER A 26 6.42 13.09 24.64
CA SER A 26 6.55 11.64 24.65
C SER A 26 5.65 11.14 23.54
N SER A 27 6.26 10.98 22.36
CA SER A 27 5.75 10.18 21.27
C SER A 27 5.09 8.95 21.89
N GLN A 28 3.77 8.82 21.74
CA GLN A 28 3.11 7.54 21.93
C GLN A 28 3.58 6.63 20.79
N ALA A 29 4.84 6.21 20.83
CA ALA A 29 5.25 5.00 20.16
C ALA A 29 4.45 3.90 20.86
N GLN A 30 3.51 3.29 20.15
CA GLN A 30 2.91 2.03 20.58
C GLN A 30 4.06 1.07 20.83
N LYS A 31 4.45 0.90 22.09
CA LYS A 31 5.32 -0.20 22.50
C LYS A 31 4.48 -1.46 22.32
N PHE A 32 4.72 -2.16 21.22
CA PHE A 32 4.34 -3.56 21.14
C PHE A 32 5.27 -4.29 22.11
N ASP A 33 4.73 -4.77 23.23
CA ASP A 33 5.44 -5.67 24.13
C ASP A 33 5.62 -7.00 23.40
N VAL A 34 6.68 -7.09 22.60
CA VAL A 34 7.14 -8.35 22.02
C VAL A 34 7.85 -9.11 23.13
N ASP A 35 7.26 -10.22 23.57
CA ASP A 35 7.87 -11.08 24.59
C ASP A 35 9.04 -11.88 23.98
N TYR A 36 10.24 -11.31 24.05
CA TYR A 36 11.48 -11.97 23.61
C TYR A 36 11.89 -13.18 24.46
N SER A 37 11.16 -13.50 25.55
CA SER A 37 11.48 -14.64 26.42
C SER A 37 10.91 -15.97 25.92
N ASN A 38 9.99 -15.93 24.94
CA ASN A 38 9.48 -17.12 24.27
C ASN A 38 10.34 -17.43 23.02
N PRO A 39 11.06 -18.56 22.97
CA PRO A 39 11.89 -18.93 21.82
C PRO A 39 11.09 -19.30 20.57
N ASN A 40 9.76 -19.45 20.69
CA ASN A 40 8.88 -19.77 19.57
C ASN A 40 8.30 -18.48 18.98
N ILE A 41 8.98 -17.94 17.97
CA ILE A 41 8.48 -16.82 17.16
C ILE A 41 7.18 -17.27 16.45
N THR A 42 6.09 -16.56 16.70
CA THR A 42 4.79 -16.83 16.07
C THR A 42 4.58 -16.00 14.80
N ILE A 43 3.56 -16.33 14.00
CA ILE A 43 3.19 -15.54 12.82
C ILE A 43 2.64 -14.17 13.25
N GLU A 44 1.97 -14.11 14.40
CA GLU A 44 1.47 -12.89 15.01
C GLU A 44 2.62 -11.93 15.35
N ASP A 45 3.72 -12.44 15.92
CA ASP A 45 4.92 -11.65 16.21
C ASP A 45 5.53 -11.08 14.93
N MET A 46 5.63 -11.90 13.87
CA MET A 46 6.12 -11.44 12.57
C MET A 46 5.23 -10.35 11.98
N ASN A 47 3.90 -10.52 12.05
CA ASN A 47 2.95 -9.52 11.57
C ASN A 47 3.03 -8.21 12.36
N ALA A 48 3.25 -8.28 13.68
CA ALA A 48 3.44 -7.10 14.52
C ALA A 48 4.74 -6.36 14.15
N VAL A 49 5.82 -7.09 13.90
CA VAL A 49 7.09 -6.51 13.43
C VAL A 49 6.91 -5.84 12.07
N LEU A 50 6.33 -6.53 11.07
CA LEU A 50 6.08 -5.96 9.75
C LEU A 50 5.21 -4.69 9.82
N LYS A 51 4.16 -4.70 10.64
CA LYS A 51 3.32 -3.53 10.88
C LYS A 51 4.10 -2.37 11.50
N SER A 52 4.98 -2.62 12.47
CA SER A 52 5.81 -1.58 13.08
C SER A 52 6.83 -0.98 12.12
N LEU A 53 7.29 -1.77 11.14
CA LEU A 53 8.14 -1.34 10.03
C LEU A 53 7.35 -0.67 8.89
N LYS A 54 6.02 -0.53 9.03
CA LYS A 54 5.12 -0.05 7.95
C LYS A 54 5.27 -0.86 6.65
N ILE A 55 5.44 -2.17 6.79
CA ILE A 55 5.55 -3.12 5.67
C ILE A 55 4.24 -3.92 5.58
N ASN A 56 3.59 -3.84 4.42
CA ASN A 56 2.43 -4.65 4.08
C ASN A 56 2.81 -5.71 3.05
N VAL A 57 2.51 -6.97 3.33
CA VAL A 57 2.77 -8.10 2.42
C VAL A 57 1.44 -8.60 1.86
N LEU A 58 1.25 -8.46 0.55
CA LEU A 58 0.05 -8.90 -0.16
C LEU A 58 0.41 -10.05 -1.10
N LYS A 59 -0.35 -11.15 -1.02
CA LYS A 59 -0.18 -12.32 -1.88
C LYS A 59 -1.52 -12.68 -2.51
N PHE A 60 -1.55 -12.75 -3.83
CA PHE A 60 -2.72 -13.07 -4.62
C PHE A 60 -2.44 -14.34 -5.43
N GLY A 61 -3.08 -15.46 -5.08
CA GLY A 61 -3.03 -16.70 -5.84
C GLY A 61 -4.11 -16.69 -6.91
N LEU A 62 -3.75 -16.24 -8.12
CA LEU A 62 -4.69 -15.98 -9.20
C LEU A 62 -4.27 -16.73 -10.45
N TYR A 63 -5.17 -17.55 -10.97
CA TYR A 63 -4.89 -18.48 -12.05
C TYR A 63 -5.77 -18.13 -13.25
N PRO A 64 -5.22 -17.90 -14.44
CA PRO A 64 -6.03 -17.86 -15.64
C PRO A 64 -6.55 -19.27 -15.95
N PRO A 65 -7.71 -19.42 -16.62
CA PRO A 65 -8.24 -20.73 -17.01
C PRO A 65 -7.23 -21.55 -17.85
N ASP A 66 -7.05 -22.83 -17.52
CA ASP A 66 -6.00 -23.69 -18.11
C ASP A 66 -6.14 -23.91 -19.64
N SER A 67 -7.32 -23.70 -20.19
CA SER A 67 -7.63 -24.03 -21.60
C SER A 67 -7.14 -22.99 -22.62
N LEU A 68 -6.60 -21.86 -22.17
CA LEU A 68 -6.36 -20.71 -23.05
C LEU A 68 -5.03 -20.02 -22.74
N LYS A 69 -4.40 -19.48 -23.79
CA LYS A 69 -3.26 -18.57 -23.65
C LYS A 69 -3.77 -17.19 -23.25
N TYR A 70 -3.17 -16.61 -22.23
CA TYR A 70 -3.52 -15.26 -21.78
C TYR A 70 -2.31 -14.36 -21.75
N LYS A 71 -2.53 -13.07 -22.01
CA LYS A 71 -1.63 -11.99 -21.64
C LYS A 71 -2.10 -11.44 -20.30
N VAL A 72 -1.20 -11.36 -19.32
CA VAL A 72 -1.48 -10.80 -18.00
C VAL A 72 -0.59 -9.60 -17.80
N CYS A 73 -1.18 -8.42 -17.64
CA CYS A 73 -0.48 -7.15 -17.49
C CYS A 73 -0.75 -6.53 -16.12
N LEU A 74 0.31 -6.22 -15.38
CA LEU A 74 0.23 -5.41 -14.18
C LEU A 74 -0.03 -3.95 -14.59
N PHE A 75 -1.17 -3.42 -14.16
CA PHE A 75 -1.54 -2.03 -14.36
C PHE A 75 -1.46 -1.24 -13.05
N LEU A 76 -1.28 0.06 -13.21
CA LEU A 76 -1.41 1.04 -12.16
C LEU A 76 -2.24 2.20 -12.70
N GLU A 77 -3.32 2.52 -12.00
CA GLU A 77 -4.18 3.67 -12.26
C GLU A 77 -4.06 4.65 -11.10
N GLU A 78 -4.04 5.93 -11.41
CA GLU A 78 -4.01 7.04 -10.45
C GLU A 78 -5.27 7.86 -10.63
N TYR A 79 -5.95 8.16 -9.53
CA TYR A 79 -7.19 8.91 -9.49
C TYR A 79 -7.09 10.08 -8.52
N ALA A 80 -7.68 11.20 -8.92
CA ALA A 80 -7.92 12.34 -8.04
C ALA A 80 -9.39 12.73 -8.15
N ASP A 81 -10.06 12.89 -7.01
CA ASP A 81 -11.50 13.23 -6.94
C ASP A 81 -12.38 12.35 -7.86
N LYS A 82 -12.06 11.05 -7.90
CA LYS A 82 -12.66 9.99 -8.75
C LYS A 82 -12.38 10.08 -10.26
N GLU A 83 -11.62 11.07 -10.71
CA GLU A 83 -11.21 11.19 -12.09
C GLU A 83 -9.91 10.43 -12.32
N LEU A 84 -9.87 9.62 -13.39
CA LEU A 84 -8.65 8.92 -13.79
C LEU A 84 -7.65 9.93 -14.33
N MET A 85 -6.56 10.13 -13.58
CA MET A 85 -5.49 11.06 -13.94
C MET A 85 -4.47 10.40 -14.87
N ASN A 86 -4.12 9.15 -14.57
CA ASN A 86 -3.08 8.42 -15.28
C ASN A 86 -3.34 6.91 -15.23
N GLU A 87 -3.00 6.22 -16.31
CA GLU A 87 -2.99 4.76 -16.37
C GLU A 87 -1.69 4.31 -17.03
N LYS A 88 -1.00 3.36 -16.41
CA LYS A 88 0.21 2.77 -16.97
C LYS A 88 0.23 1.26 -16.79
N VAL A 89 0.83 0.59 -17.77
CA VAL A 89 1.19 -0.82 -17.68
C VAL A 89 2.64 -0.91 -17.21
N ILE A 90 2.86 -1.56 -16.07
CA ILE A 90 4.19 -1.75 -15.48
C ILE A 90 4.92 -2.92 -16.16
N TRP A 91 4.21 -4.03 -16.35
CA TRP A 91 4.78 -5.23 -16.96
C TRP A 91 3.68 -6.12 -17.53
N CYS A 92 4.01 -6.92 -18.54
CA CYS A 92 3.14 -7.97 -19.03
C CYS A 92 3.89 -9.31 -19.12
N THR A 93 3.19 -10.38 -18.78
CA THR A 93 3.62 -11.77 -19.01
C THR A 93 2.54 -12.53 -19.77
N SER A 94 2.82 -13.78 -20.13
CA SER A 94 1.83 -14.71 -20.67
C SER A 94 1.49 -15.81 -19.66
N SER A 95 0.35 -16.46 -19.84
CA SER A 95 0.08 -17.76 -19.24
C SER A 95 -0.22 -18.76 -20.36
N PRO A 96 0.53 -19.87 -20.48
CA PRO A 96 1.78 -20.12 -19.76
C PRO A 96 2.88 -19.12 -20.15
N TYR A 97 3.79 -18.82 -19.21
CA TYR A 97 5.05 -18.14 -19.50
C TYR A 97 6.18 -19.17 -19.64
N HIS A 98 7.26 -18.78 -20.32
CA HIS A 98 8.42 -19.64 -20.46
C HIS A 98 9.53 -19.23 -19.50
N SER A 99 10.23 -20.22 -18.98
CA SER A 99 11.39 -20.09 -18.10
C SER A 99 12.51 -20.97 -18.65
N ILE A 100 13.76 -20.61 -18.39
CA ILE A 100 14.91 -21.45 -18.73
C ILE A 100 15.43 -22.07 -17.44
N LYS A 101 15.43 -23.40 -17.38
CA LYS A 101 16.02 -24.15 -16.26
C LYS A 101 16.94 -25.22 -16.83
N ASN A 102 18.19 -25.22 -16.40
CA ASN A 102 19.22 -26.16 -16.88
C ASN A 102 19.36 -26.19 -18.42
N GLY A 103 19.12 -25.06 -19.11
CA GLY A 103 19.18 -24.97 -20.57
C GLY A 103 17.92 -25.43 -21.31
N GLU A 104 16.92 -25.98 -20.62
CA GLU A 104 15.65 -26.38 -21.20
C GLU A 104 14.57 -25.31 -21.01
N ARG A 105 13.72 -25.15 -22.03
CA ARG A 105 12.57 -24.25 -21.99
C ARG A 105 11.41 -24.95 -21.28
N ILE A 106 11.02 -24.44 -20.12
CA ILE A 106 9.89 -24.94 -19.34
C ILE A 106 8.74 -23.94 -19.45
N PHE A 107 7.53 -24.43 -19.66
CA PHE A 107 6.30 -23.63 -19.64
C PHE A 107 5.62 -23.78 -18.28
N LYS A 108 5.31 -22.67 -17.63
CA LYS A 108 4.62 -22.63 -16.34
C LYS A 108 3.35 -21.77 -16.46
N PRO A 109 2.23 -22.16 -15.83
CA PRO A 109 1.07 -21.28 -15.75
C PRO A 109 1.41 -20.05 -14.91
N PHE A 110 0.71 -18.95 -15.18
CA PHE A 110 0.68 -17.82 -14.27
C PHE A 110 -0.03 -18.23 -12.96
N ASP A 111 0.63 -18.06 -11.82
CA ASP A 111 0.15 -18.52 -10.51
C ASP A 111 -0.16 -17.39 -9.52
N GLY A 112 -0.02 -16.13 -9.96
CA GLY A 112 -0.42 -14.95 -9.22
C GLY A 112 0.66 -13.89 -9.04
N ALA A 113 0.41 -12.99 -8.09
CA ALA A 113 1.24 -11.82 -7.83
C ALA A 113 1.50 -11.65 -6.33
N ARG A 114 2.68 -11.13 -5.99
CA ARG A 114 3.09 -10.81 -4.62
C ARG A 114 3.66 -9.40 -4.58
N PHE A 115 3.32 -8.68 -3.53
CA PHE A 115 3.75 -7.32 -3.28
C PHE A 115 4.24 -7.21 -1.85
N ILE A 116 5.44 -6.66 -1.66
CA ILE A 116 5.90 -6.14 -0.38
C ILE A 116 5.90 -4.63 -0.53
N ILE A 117 5.06 -3.97 0.26
CA ILE A 117 4.79 -2.55 0.18
C ILE A 117 5.37 -1.91 1.43
N THR A 118 6.33 -1.02 1.26
CA THR A 118 6.89 -0.21 2.35
C THR A 118 6.30 1.19 2.27
N GLU A 119 5.64 1.65 3.33
CA GLU A 119 5.04 2.98 3.39
C GLU A 119 6.05 4.00 3.94
N ASN A 120 6.39 5.00 3.13
CA ASN A 120 7.16 6.16 3.55
C ASN A 120 6.24 7.38 3.71
N ASP A 121 6.81 8.54 4.04
CA ASP A 121 6.00 9.74 4.32
C ASP A 121 5.35 10.31 3.04
N ASN A 122 6.03 10.24 1.89
CA ASN A 122 5.55 10.83 0.62
C ASN A 122 5.58 9.85 -0.57
N ASP A 123 5.88 8.57 -0.34
CA ASP A 123 5.92 7.56 -1.38
C ASP A 123 5.70 6.16 -0.81
N PHE A 124 5.52 5.21 -1.74
CA PHE A 124 5.49 3.78 -1.44
C PHE A 124 6.58 3.08 -2.25
N LEU A 125 7.32 2.18 -1.62
CA LEU A 125 8.24 1.28 -2.31
C LEU A 125 7.60 -0.09 -2.46
N LEU A 126 7.43 -0.54 -3.71
CA LEU A 126 6.81 -1.80 -4.04
C LEU A 126 7.86 -2.78 -4.55
N ASN A 127 8.06 -3.87 -3.82
CA ASN A 127 8.76 -5.03 -4.33
C ASN A 127 7.74 -6.00 -4.92
N ILE A 128 7.76 -6.14 -6.24
CA ILE A 128 6.74 -6.81 -7.05
C ILE A 128 7.29 -8.15 -7.52
N ARG A 129 6.49 -9.22 -7.44
CA ARG A 129 6.78 -10.53 -8.01
C ARG A 129 5.57 -11.08 -8.75
N MET A 130 5.75 -11.52 -9.99
CA MET A 130 4.68 -12.01 -10.87
C MET A 130 5.22 -13.11 -11.79
N GLY A 131 4.97 -14.39 -11.47
CA GLY A 131 5.68 -15.50 -12.13
C GLY A 131 7.20 -15.39 -11.94
N ASP A 132 7.97 -15.48 -13.03
CA ASP A 132 9.43 -15.28 -13.01
C ASP A 132 9.84 -13.79 -13.11
N PHE A 133 8.89 -12.87 -13.25
CA PHE A 133 9.16 -11.44 -13.25
C PHE A 133 9.25 -10.88 -11.82
N GLY A 134 10.21 -9.98 -11.61
CA GLY A 134 10.32 -9.20 -10.39
C GLY A 134 10.83 -7.78 -10.64
N ILE A 135 10.26 -6.81 -9.94
CA ILE A 135 10.84 -5.47 -9.78
C ILE A 135 11.11 -5.27 -8.30
N ASP A 136 12.30 -4.78 -8.00
CA ASP A 136 12.66 -4.31 -6.66
C ASP A 136 12.53 -2.79 -6.58
N ASP A 137 12.08 -2.31 -5.43
CA ASP A 137 11.97 -0.89 -5.09
C ASP A 137 11.25 -0.03 -6.15
N TYR A 138 10.16 -0.54 -6.72
CA TYR A 138 9.30 0.24 -7.59
C TYR A 138 8.69 1.40 -6.79
N LYS A 139 9.17 2.61 -7.05
CA LYS A 139 8.75 3.81 -6.33
C LYS A 139 7.44 4.34 -6.90
N LEU A 140 6.43 4.43 -6.05
CA LEU A 140 5.17 5.12 -6.30
C LEU A 140 5.18 6.45 -5.56
N GLU A 141 5.49 7.51 -6.27
CA GLU A 141 5.55 8.86 -5.72
C GLU A 141 4.14 9.45 -5.57
N ILE A 142 3.89 10.11 -4.45
CA ILE A 142 2.69 10.90 -4.23
C ILE A 142 3.06 12.36 -4.47
N ASP A 143 2.34 13.02 -5.38
CA ASP A 143 2.55 14.45 -5.59
C ASP A 143 2.29 15.20 -4.27
N SER A 144 3.19 16.14 -3.96
CA SER A 144 3.11 17.04 -2.81
C SER A 144 1.78 17.77 -2.65
N ILE A 145 1.00 17.96 -3.73
CA ILE A 145 -0.35 18.54 -3.65
C ILE A 145 -1.33 17.64 -2.88
N TYR A 146 -1.08 16.32 -2.85
CA TYR A 146 -1.89 15.33 -2.14
C TYR A 146 -1.25 15.02 -0.77
N SER A 147 -1.18 16.02 0.10
CA SER A 147 -0.48 15.97 1.40
C SER A 147 -1.10 15.05 2.45
N ASN A 148 -2.30 14.53 2.21
CA ASN A 148 -2.93 13.62 3.14
C ASN A 148 -2.12 12.33 3.22
N LYS A 149 -2.01 11.76 4.42
CA LYS A 149 -1.40 10.44 4.60
C LYS A 149 -2.09 9.44 3.65
N HIS A 150 -1.36 8.45 3.16
CA HIS A 150 -1.92 7.30 2.44
C HIS A 150 -1.73 6.01 3.23
N ALA A 151 -2.52 5.00 2.88
CA ALA A 151 -2.35 3.62 3.33
C ALA A 151 -2.77 2.64 2.24
N SER A 152 -2.27 1.41 2.31
CA SER A 152 -2.66 0.34 1.38
C SER A 152 -3.75 -0.57 1.95
N ILE A 153 -4.69 -1.01 1.10
CA ILE A 153 -5.70 -2.02 1.48
C ILE A 153 -6.04 -2.94 0.30
N PRO A 154 -6.15 -4.27 0.51
CA PRO A 154 -6.50 -5.19 -0.57
C PRO A 154 -7.97 -5.11 -0.95
N PHE A 155 -8.26 -5.42 -2.22
CA PHE A 155 -9.61 -5.75 -2.65
C PHE A 155 -9.96 -7.18 -2.26
N LYS A 156 -11.24 -7.42 -1.96
CA LYS A 156 -11.82 -8.74 -1.78
C LYS A 156 -11.87 -9.44 -3.14
N ILE A 157 -11.12 -10.52 -3.27
CA ILE A 157 -11.12 -11.34 -4.48
C ILE A 157 -12.11 -12.49 -4.30
N GLU A 158 -13.21 -12.46 -5.05
CA GLU A 158 -14.28 -13.47 -4.93
C GLU A 158 -13.96 -14.78 -5.64
N ASN A 159 -13.11 -14.75 -6.67
CA ASN A 159 -12.70 -15.94 -7.42
C ASN A 159 -11.18 -15.96 -7.64
N THR A 160 -10.56 -17.12 -7.42
CA THR A 160 -9.14 -17.31 -7.71
C THR A 160 -8.86 -17.47 -9.20
N THR A 161 -9.89 -17.73 -10.01
CA THR A 161 -9.77 -17.69 -11.46
C THR A 161 -9.83 -16.25 -11.97
N LEU A 162 -8.79 -15.83 -12.70
CA LEU A 162 -8.75 -14.53 -13.33
C LEU A 162 -9.84 -14.41 -14.40
N GLN A 163 -10.61 -13.33 -14.33
CA GLN A 163 -11.56 -12.96 -15.37
C GLN A 163 -10.86 -12.13 -16.44
N GLU A 164 -11.35 -12.20 -17.68
CA GLU A 164 -10.91 -11.29 -18.73
C GLU A 164 -11.25 -9.84 -18.36
N GLY A 165 -10.32 -8.91 -18.63
CA GLY A 165 -10.42 -7.51 -18.24
C GLY A 165 -9.60 -7.16 -16.99
N LYS A 166 -9.94 -6.03 -16.37
CA LYS A 166 -9.23 -5.47 -15.21
C LYS A 166 -9.69 -6.16 -13.92
N ASN A 167 -8.72 -6.69 -13.18
CA ASN A 167 -8.88 -7.33 -11.88
C ASN A 167 -8.08 -6.48 -10.85
N PRO A 168 -8.72 -5.55 -10.13
CA PRO A 168 -8.03 -4.74 -9.13
C PRO A 168 -7.59 -5.62 -7.95
N LEU A 169 -6.36 -5.42 -7.48
CA LEU A 169 -5.77 -6.24 -6.41
C LEU A 169 -5.71 -5.51 -5.08
N PHE A 170 -5.21 -4.26 -5.10
CA PHE A 170 -5.20 -3.42 -3.91
C PHE A 170 -5.24 -1.94 -4.28
N LEU A 171 -5.65 -1.16 -3.29
CA LEU A 171 -5.70 0.30 -3.29
C LEU A 171 -4.53 0.84 -2.47
N ILE A 172 -3.90 1.92 -2.91
CA ILE A 172 -3.12 2.84 -2.07
C ILE A 172 -3.87 4.16 -2.06
N GLY A 173 -4.50 4.51 -0.94
CA GLY A 173 -5.47 5.59 -0.88
C GLY A 173 -5.15 6.63 0.18
N SER A 174 -5.48 7.89 -0.09
CA SER A 174 -5.36 8.97 0.89
C SER A 174 -6.41 8.85 1.99
N PHE A 175 -6.05 9.33 3.17
CA PHE A 175 -7.01 9.62 4.21
C PHE A 175 -7.81 10.88 3.82
N TRP A 176 -9.03 11.01 4.34
CA TRP A 176 -9.86 12.19 4.17
C TRP A 176 -10.41 12.68 5.50
N GLU A 177 -10.75 13.95 5.54
CA GLU A 177 -11.39 14.58 6.69
C GLU A 177 -12.91 14.41 6.63
N SER A 178 -13.51 14.05 7.75
CA SER A 178 -14.95 13.85 7.87
C SER A 178 -15.45 14.43 9.19
N PRO A 179 -16.53 15.24 9.19
CA PRO A 179 -17.06 15.81 10.41
C PRO A 179 -17.63 14.72 11.33
N SER A 180 -17.31 14.79 12.61
CA SER A 180 -17.91 13.98 13.67
C SER A 180 -19.27 14.55 14.08
N LYS A 181 -20.07 13.74 14.77
CA LYS A 181 -21.37 14.16 15.35
C LYS A 181 -21.24 15.33 16.33
N ASN A 182 -20.04 15.58 16.87
CA ASN A 182 -19.79 16.62 17.87
C ASN A 182 -19.11 17.86 17.26
N GLY A 183 -18.89 17.90 15.94
CA GLY A 183 -18.23 19.01 15.24
C GLY A 183 -16.72 18.89 15.08
N ASP A 184 -16.08 17.92 15.75
CA ASP A 184 -14.64 17.63 15.56
C ASP A 184 -14.38 16.99 14.20
N VAL A 185 -13.21 17.23 13.60
CA VAL A 185 -12.78 16.59 12.35
C VAL A 185 -12.15 15.23 12.65
N LEU A 186 -12.66 14.18 12.00
CA LEU A 186 -12.10 12.84 12.05
C LEU A 186 -11.35 12.55 10.76
N LEU A 187 -10.11 12.11 10.90
CA LEU A 187 -9.36 11.55 9.78
C LEU A 187 -9.82 10.11 9.54
N ARG A 188 -10.30 9.82 8.34
CA ARG A 188 -10.77 8.50 7.93
C ARG A 188 -9.91 7.97 6.80
N PHE A 189 -9.76 6.65 6.77
CA PHE A 189 -9.25 5.89 5.65
C PHE A 189 -10.08 4.63 5.56
N CYS A 190 -10.43 4.21 4.35
CA CYS A 190 -11.17 2.99 4.00
C CYS A 190 -12.15 2.47 5.07
N MET A 191 -13.45 2.48 4.77
CA MET A 191 -14.45 2.08 5.77
C MET A 191 -14.55 0.58 6.04
N GLU A 192 -13.81 -0.23 5.29
CA GLU A 192 -13.84 -1.69 5.33
C GLU A 192 -12.44 -2.27 5.44
N LYS A 193 -12.33 -3.53 5.87
CA LYS A 193 -11.04 -4.26 5.95
C LYS A 193 -10.56 -4.73 4.58
N GLU A 194 -11.48 -4.97 3.67
CA GLU A 194 -11.26 -5.36 2.28
C GLU A 194 -12.31 -4.65 1.42
N LEU A 195 -11.93 -4.23 0.21
CA LEU A 195 -12.82 -3.48 -0.68
C LEU A 195 -13.48 -4.35 -1.74
N ALA A 196 -14.74 -4.10 -2.08
CA ALA A 196 -15.34 -4.68 -3.27
C ALA A 196 -14.66 -4.15 -4.55
N THR A 197 -14.49 -5.02 -5.55
CA THR A 197 -13.80 -4.71 -6.82
C THR A 197 -14.61 -3.82 -7.76
N ASP A 198 -15.88 -3.56 -7.44
CA ASP A 198 -16.81 -2.71 -8.20
C ASP A 198 -16.79 -1.24 -7.74
N TYR A 199 -15.91 -0.90 -6.79
CA TYR A 199 -15.77 0.44 -6.21
C TYR A 199 -17.04 0.98 -5.56
N SER A 200 -17.96 0.11 -5.12
CA SER A 200 -19.23 0.53 -4.49
C SER A 200 -19.07 1.20 -3.13
N ASN A 201 -17.87 1.16 -2.55
CA ASN A 201 -17.58 1.71 -1.23
C ASN A 201 -17.56 3.24 -1.28
N GLN A 202 -18.35 3.90 -0.42
CA GLN A 202 -18.41 5.37 -0.35
C GLN A 202 -17.07 6.03 -0.01
N ALA A 203 -16.06 5.29 0.47
CA ALA A 203 -14.71 5.81 0.61
C ALA A 203 -14.17 6.37 -0.70
N PHE A 204 -14.49 5.77 -1.85
CA PHE A 204 -14.07 6.28 -3.16
C PHE A 204 -14.68 7.65 -3.48
N ASP A 205 -15.84 8.00 -2.91
CA ASP A 205 -16.46 9.31 -3.10
C ASP A 205 -15.79 10.42 -2.28
N MET A 206 -15.10 10.05 -1.21
CA MET A 206 -14.53 11.00 -0.25
C MET A 206 -13.01 11.09 -0.34
N MET A 207 -12.36 10.11 -0.96
CA MET A 207 -10.92 10.00 -1.03
C MET A 207 -10.37 10.95 -2.11
N PRO A 208 -9.56 11.95 -1.74
CA PRO A 208 -9.11 12.97 -2.70
C PRO A 208 -8.10 12.44 -3.72
N HIS A 209 -7.31 11.44 -3.34
CA HIS A 209 -6.27 10.87 -4.19
C HIS A 209 -6.02 9.39 -3.90
N TYR A 210 -5.93 8.55 -4.93
CA TYR A 210 -5.64 7.13 -4.76
C TYR A 210 -5.08 6.44 -6.00
N PHE A 211 -4.40 5.33 -5.77
CA PHE A 211 -3.90 4.42 -6.79
C PHE A 211 -4.58 3.07 -6.72
N ILE A 212 -4.94 2.51 -7.87
CA ILE A 212 -5.39 1.13 -8.00
C ILE A 212 -4.32 0.34 -8.75
N ILE A 213 -3.83 -0.72 -8.10
CA ILE A 213 -2.87 -1.65 -8.69
C ILE A 213 -3.60 -2.96 -8.95
N GLY A 214 -3.49 -3.47 -10.17
CA GLY A 214 -4.23 -4.68 -10.55
C GLY A 214 -3.65 -5.43 -11.74
N LEU A 215 -4.33 -6.50 -12.15
CA LEU A 215 -3.99 -7.29 -13.34
C LEU A 215 -5.04 -7.11 -14.42
N ASN A 216 -4.62 -6.74 -15.62
CA ASN A 216 -5.44 -6.78 -16.81
C ASN A 216 -5.15 -8.08 -17.58
N VAL A 217 -6.19 -8.87 -17.81
CA VAL A 217 -6.08 -10.19 -18.42
C VAL A 217 -6.76 -10.15 -19.77
N THR A 218 -6.02 -10.53 -20.82
CA THR A 218 -6.53 -10.53 -22.19
C THR A 218 -6.30 -11.90 -22.79
N LYS A 219 -7.34 -12.50 -23.37
CA LYS A 219 -7.21 -13.77 -24.08
C LYS A 219 -6.32 -13.58 -25.32
N GLN A 220 -5.35 -14.46 -25.52
CA GLN A 220 -4.58 -14.53 -26.75
C GLN A 220 -5.26 -15.50 -27.70
N ILE A 221 -5.73 -14.99 -28.84
CA ILE A 221 -6.19 -15.82 -29.95
C ILE A 221 -4.93 -16.24 -30.70
N GLU A 222 -4.68 -17.55 -30.81
CA GLU A 222 -3.65 -18.05 -31.72
C GLU A 222 -4.05 -17.65 -33.13
N LYS A 223 -3.18 -16.90 -33.82
CA LYS A 223 -3.29 -16.82 -35.27
C LYS A 223 -2.83 -18.17 -35.80
N GLU A 224 -3.73 -18.89 -36.47
CA GLU A 224 -3.35 -20.00 -37.33
C GLU A 224 -2.45 -19.41 -38.43
N ASP A 225 -1.16 -19.74 -38.38
CA ASP A 225 -0.21 -19.54 -39.48
C ASP A 225 -0.29 -20.74 -40.44
#